data_AF-A0A534VCM5-F1
#
_entry.id   AF-A0A534VCM5-F1
#
_cell.length_a   1.000
_cell.length_b   1.000
_cell.length_c   1.000
_cell.angle_alpha   90.00
_cell.angle_beta   90.00
_cell.angle_gamma   90.00
#
_symmetry.space_group_name_H-M   'P 1'
#
loop_
_entity.id
_entity.type
_entity.pdbx_description
1 polymer ?
#
loop_
_entity_poly.entity_id
_entity_poly.type
_entity_poly.pdbx_seq_one_letter_code
_entity_poly.pdbx_strand_id
1 'polypeptide(L)'
;MLEPGHNPSDIHHKQPSTAYIQRGNQVQDHYQIYSKRLAGYHNSLVSALRASAPDVVELVRAAPPLRHGYQILPEILPVPSPKAPLRARTIAYSWPWTDRLIDQAWLEIVRHEAELRRAKILGGRQSRIIFERLASEFQRMGEQQKNIDAHVQYNRFWQAAIAADRAGYDLETALQNEVLERQGILDGLRNLDAAFGKFSVSLKPFQAPLGLVQITNDLRTREALLTNRINGATRRIRTPGFVSVEHRPHEWIFRVPLYTDIEDQVFVAATKRVIESTWQVRDGTNFFRVDLDIKYISTDLLYADSEKPIRGQGIDILEHLRRFPPGAAILTTGALTTHVQDYAIVLGPHSIAPRILAHEFGHILGFRDSYFRGYKDLGENGFQVMEVIADPNNIMAVPSTGSVLKSHFELILRSKSASKTPIAPEREILPTRERSQA
;
A
#
# COMPACT_ATOMS: atom_id res chain seq x y z
N MET A 1 -61.13 33.04 5.85
CA MET A 1 -60.80 31.81 6.61
C MET A 1 -60.26 30.81 5.60
N LEU A 2 -58.93 30.65 5.59
CA LEU A 2 -58.08 29.64 4.93
C LEU A 2 -58.14 29.46 3.39
N GLU A 3 -57.07 29.94 2.74
CA GLU A 3 -56.46 29.40 1.49
C GLU A 3 -55.63 28.10 1.80
N PRO A 4 -54.78 27.55 0.91
CA PRO A 4 -54.95 26.98 -0.44
C PRO A 4 -54.32 25.57 -0.57
N GLY A 5 -54.63 24.82 -1.63
CA GLY A 5 -53.94 23.57 -1.99
C GLY A 5 -52.92 23.76 -3.11
N HIS A 6 -51.70 24.17 -2.76
CA HIS A 6 -50.54 24.20 -3.66
C HIS A 6 -50.04 22.78 -3.94
N ASN A 7 -49.82 22.48 -5.22
CA ASN A 7 -49.14 21.28 -5.70
C ASN A 7 -47.63 21.56 -5.65
N PRO A 8 -46.81 20.91 -4.80
CA PRO A 8 -45.38 21.09 -4.83
C PRO A 8 -44.78 20.09 -5.82
N SER A 9 -44.41 20.65 -6.96
CA SER A 9 -43.42 20.18 -7.91
C SER A 9 -42.28 19.41 -7.26
N ASP A 10 -41.84 18.37 -7.97
CA ASP A 10 -40.52 17.73 -7.92
C ASP A 10 -39.43 18.53 -7.18
N ILE A 11 -39.29 18.27 -5.89
CA ILE A 11 -38.03 18.48 -5.18
C ILE A 11 -37.38 17.09 -5.13
N HIS A 12 -36.77 16.70 -6.24
CA HIS A 12 -35.59 15.87 -6.13
C HIS A 12 -34.61 16.64 -5.25
N HIS A 13 -34.55 16.30 -3.96
CA HIS A 13 -33.40 16.56 -3.13
C HIS A 13 -32.21 15.90 -3.83
N LYS A 14 -31.58 16.61 -4.76
CA LYS A 14 -30.16 16.46 -5.03
C LYS A 14 -29.52 16.68 -3.66
N GLN A 15 -29.17 15.58 -2.98
CA GLN A 15 -28.23 15.68 -1.88
C GLN A 15 -27.08 16.54 -2.39
N PRO A 16 -26.73 17.64 -1.70
CA PRO A 16 -25.63 18.48 -2.12
C PRO A 16 -24.43 17.56 -2.31
N SER A 17 -23.89 17.52 -3.53
CA SER A 17 -22.71 16.72 -3.84
C SER A 17 -21.70 16.99 -2.73
N THR A 18 -21.36 15.96 -1.94
CA THR A 18 -20.54 16.11 -0.74
C THR A 18 -19.29 16.91 -1.08
N ALA A 19 -18.92 17.88 -0.24
CA ALA A 19 -17.90 18.90 -0.59
C ALA A 19 -16.58 18.29 -1.12
N TYR A 20 -16.19 17.12 -0.63
CA TYR A 20 -15.02 16.38 -1.12
C TYR A 20 -15.11 15.96 -2.61
N ILE A 21 -16.31 15.69 -3.13
CA ILE A 21 -16.56 15.35 -4.55
C ILE A 21 -16.34 16.59 -5.40
N GLN A 22 -16.91 17.72 -4.99
CA GLN A 22 -16.72 19.00 -5.69
C GLN A 22 -15.24 19.37 -5.74
N ARG A 23 -14.55 19.27 -4.61
CA ARG A 23 -13.10 19.52 -4.56
C ARG A 23 -12.31 18.56 -5.44
N GLY A 24 -12.62 17.26 -5.40
CA GLY A 24 -11.97 16.26 -6.25
C GLY A 24 -12.17 16.54 -7.75
N ASN A 25 -13.34 17.06 -8.15
CA ASN A 25 -13.59 17.48 -9.53
C ASN A 25 -12.74 18.70 -9.91
N GLN A 26 -12.62 19.70 -9.04
CA GLN A 26 -11.75 20.86 -9.29
C GLN A 26 -10.28 20.46 -9.48
N VAL A 27 -9.75 19.58 -8.62
CA VAL A 27 -8.37 19.08 -8.76
C VAL A 27 -8.20 18.25 -10.04
N GLN A 28 -9.19 17.44 -10.39
CA GLN A 28 -9.20 16.68 -11.64
C GLN A 28 -9.16 17.61 -12.87
N ASP A 29 -9.96 18.68 -12.88
CA ASP A 29 -9.99 19.66 -13.95
C ASP A 29 -8.64 20.39 -14.07
N HIS A 30 -8.06 20.78 -12.93
CA HIS A 30 -6.72 21.37 -12.87
C HIS A 30 -5.65 20.42 -13.45
N TYR A 31 -5.69 19.14 -13.06
CA TYR A 31 -4.81 18.11 -13.60
C TYR A 31 -5.00 17.88 -15.11
N GLN A 32 -6.23 17.93 -15.61
CA GLN A 32 -6.51 17.83 -17.05
C GLN A 32 -5.94 19.02 -17.83
N ILE A 33 -6.04 20.24 -17.28
CA ILE A 33 -5.43 21.43 -17.87
C ILE A 33 -3.90 21.29 -17.93
N TYR A 34 -3.28 20.86 -16.84
CA TYR A 34 -1.84 20.52 -16.79
C TYR A 34 -1.46 19.47 -17.84
N SER A 35 -2.19 18.36 -17.92
CA SER A 35 -1.92 17.27 -18.84
C SER A 35 -2.00 17.71 -20.30
N LYS A 36 -3.00 18.55 -20.65
CA LYS A 36 -3.11 19.15 -21.99
C LYS A 36 -1.89 20.03 -22.31
N ARG A 37 -1.41 20.81 -21.35
CA ARG A 37 -0.22 21.65 -21.55
C ARG A 37 1.05 20.82 -21.74
N LEU A 38 1.25 19.77 -20.94
CA LEU A 38 2.39 18.86 -21.09
C LEU A 38 2.40 18.20 -22.47
N ALA A 39 1.24 17.77 -22.98
CA ALA A 39 1.11 17.24 -24.34
C ALA A 39 1.45 18.29 -25.41
N GLY A 40 1.03 19.54 -25.22
CA GLY A 40 1.41 20.66 -26.10
C GLY A 40 2.92 20.94 -26.10
N TYR A 41 3.55 20.88 -24.93
CA TYR A 41 5.01 21.00 -24.78
C TYR A 41 5.73 19.85 -25.50
N HIS A 42 5.30 18.60 -25.28
CA HIS A 42 5.83 17.42 -25.95
C HIS A 42 5.83 17.58 -27.48
N ASN A 43 4.69 17.96 -28.06
CA ASN A 43 4.56 18.15 -29.50
C ASN A 43 5.52 19.25 -30.01
N SER A 44 5.68 20.33 -29.24
CA SER A 44 6.60 21.42 -29.56
C SER A 44 8.06 20.99 -29.50
N LEU A 45 8.42 20.14 -28.52
CA LEU A 45 9.76 19.59 -28.35
C LEU A 45 10.08 18.62 -29.48
N VAL A 46 9.22 17.64 -29.76
CA VAL A 46 9.41 16.66 -30.85
C VAL A 46 9.55 17.36 -32.20
N SER A 47 8.73 18.38 -32.48
CA SER A 47 8.83 19.18 -33.71
C SER A 47 10.20 19.88 -33.81
N ALA A 48 10.69 20.48 -32.72
CA ALA A 48 12.00 21.13 -32.70
C ALA A 48 13.16 20.13 -32.87
N LEU A 49 13.08 18.97 -32.20
CA LEU A 49 14.08 17.92 -32.31
C LEU A 49 14.15 17.37 -33.74
N ARG A 50 13.01 17.10 -34.39
CA ARG A 50 13.00 16.65 -35.79
C ARG A 50 13.70 17.63 -36.73
N ALA A 51 13.55 18.93 -36.48
CA ALA A 51 14.14 19.97 -37.31
C ALA A 51 15.65 20.19 -37.05
N SER A 52 16.11 20.03 -35.81
CA SER A 52 17.45 20.49 -35.40
C SER A 52 18.35 19.43 -34.77
N ALA A 53 17.81 18.31 -34.31
CA ALA A 53 18.52 17.20 -33.67
C ALA A 53 17.73 15.88 -33.83
N PRO A 54 17.57 15.37 -35.07
CA PRO A 54 16.64 14.27 -35.37
C PRO A 54 17.01 12.96 -34.66
N ASP A 55 18.28 12.75 -34.37
CA ASP A 55 18.80 11.60 -33.63
C ASP A 55 18.40 11.60 -32.14
N VAL A 56 18.06 12.76 -31.58
CA VAL A 56 17.63 12.93 -30.18
C VAL A 56 16.13 12.63 -30.01
N VAL A 57 15.36 12.55 -31.09
CA VAL A 57 13.90 12.31 -31.06
C VAL A 57 13.56 11.01 -30.35
N GLU A 58 14.39 9.97 -30.47
CA GLU A 58 14.18 8.68 -29.83
C GLU A 58 14.17 8.76 -28.29
N LEU A 59 14.87 9.74 -27.69
CA LEU A 59 14.88 9.94 -26.23
C LEU A 59 13.54 10.44 -25.69
N VAL A 60 12.72 11.08 -26.53
CA VAL A 60 11.42 11.67 -26.14
C VAL A 60 10.26 10.73 -26.47
N ARG A 61 10.52 9.62 -27.18
CA ARG A 61 9.48 8.65 -27.53
C ARG A 61 8.86 8.10 -26.25
N ALA A 62 7.54 8.18 -26.15
CA ALA A 62 6.80 7.61 -25.03
C ALA A 62 7.19 6.13 -24.86
N ALA A 63 7.43 5.73 -23.61
CA ALA A 63 7.64 4.32 -23.31
C ALA A 63 6.48 3.51 -23.90
N PRO A 64 6.75 2.34 -24.50
CA PRO A 64 5.68 1.48 -24.98
C PRO A 64 4.72 1.21 -23.82
N PRO A 65 3.40 1.16 -24.08
CA PRO A 65 2.44 0.84 -23.04
C PRO A 65 2.84 -0.46 -22.36
N LEU A 66 2.80 -0.47 -21.03
CA LEU A 66 3.07 -1.67 -20.26
C LEU A 66 2.08 -2.75 -20.70
N ARG A 67 2.61 -3.87 -21.20
CA ARG A 67 1.79 -5.04 -21.47
C ARG A 67 1.26 -5.53 -20.13
N HIS A 68 -0.02 -5.86 -20.05
CA HIS A 68 -0.67 -6.41 -18.87
C HIS A 68 -1.58 -7.56 -19.28
N GLY A 69 -2.21 -8.23 -18.31
CA GLY A 69 -3.12 -9.35 -18.57
C GLY A 69 -2.49 -10.70 -18.29
N TYR A 70 -3.17 -11.76 -18.74
CA TYR A 70 -2.86 -13.14 -18.42
C TYR A 70 -1.44 -13.55 -18.86
N GLN A 71 -0.70 -14.25 -18.02
CA GLN A 71 0.69 -14.70 -18.24
C GLN A 71 1.68 -13.55 -18.54
N ILE A 72 1.35 -12.31 -18.14
CA ILE A 72 2.30 -11.20 -18.08
C ILE A 72 2.86 -11.12 -16.67
N LEU A 73 4.18 -11.25 -16.58
CA LEU A 73 4.89 -11.34 -15.32
C LEU A 73 5.67 -10.06 -15.07
N PRO A 74 5.75 -9.61 -13.80
CA PRO A 74 6.65 -8.54 -13.42
C PRO A 74 8.10 -9.02 -13.43
N GLU A 75 9.04 -8.09 -13.57
CA GLU A 75 10.43 -8.37 -13.23
C GLU A 75 10.61 -8.39 -11.71
N ILE A 76 11.21 -9.46 -11.15
CA ILE A 76 11.61 -9.47 -9.74
C ILE A 76 12.94 -8.72 -9.63
N LEU A 77 12.91 -7.55 -8.99
CA LEU A 77 14.10 -6.72 -8.82
C LEU A 77 15.12 -7.40 -7.88
N PRO A 78 16.42 -7.09 -8.01
CA PRO A 78 17.42 -7.53 -7.05
C PRO A 78 17.10 -6.98 -5.65
N VAL A 79 17.47 -7.73 -4.61
CA VAL A 79 17.30 -7.29 -3.21
C VAL A 79 18.14 -6.03 -3.00
N PRO A 80 17.53 -4.87 -2.70
CA PRO A 80 18.30 -3.66 -2.45
C PRO A 80 19.08 -3.80 -1.13
N SER A 81 20.25 -3.17 -1.04
CA SER A 81 21.01 -3.10 0.21
C SER A 81 20.14 -2.56 1.35
N PRO A 82 20.26 -3.12 2.57
CA PRO A 82 19.45 -2.69 3.70
C PRO A 82 19.65 -1.19 3.93
N LYS A 83 18.59 -0.41 3.79
CA LYS A 83 18.57 0.99 4.21
C LYS A 83 18.34 1.04 5.71
N ALA A 84 18.95 2.02 6.38
CA ALA A 84 18.77 2.22 7.81
C ALA A 84 17.27 2.28 8.17
N PRO A 85 16.86 1.72 9.32
CA PRO A 85 15.47 1.68 9.72
C PRO A 85 14.90 3.10 9.74
N LEU A 86 13.82 3.30 8.98
CA LEU A 86 13.12 4.57 8.94
C LEU A 86 12.37 4.77 10.26
N ARG A 87 12.47 5.96 10.85
CA ARG A 87 11.59 6.37 11.96
C ARG A 87 10.13 6.27 11.48
N ALA A 88 9.18 6.05 12.40
CA ALA A 88 7.76 6.18 12.08
C ALA A 88 7.53 7.52 11.37
N ARG A 89 7.02 7.47 10.13
CA ARG A 89 6.71 8.64 9.32
C ARG A 89 5.21 8.64 9.09
N THR A 90 4.60 9.80 9.28
CA THR A 90 3.24 10.02 8.81
C THR A 90 3.32 10.40 7.34
N ILE A 91 2.71 9.59 6.47
CA ILE A 91 2.48 9.98 5.08
C ILE A 91 1.06 10.54 5.01
N ALA A 92 0.90 11.67 4.32
CA ALA A 92 -0.40 12.31 4.21
C ALA A 92 -0.77 12.60 2.76
N TYR A 93 -2.03 12.36 2.42
CA TYR A 93 -2.61 12.59 1.11
C TYR A 93 -3.86 13.45 1.25
N SER A 94 -3.98 14.48 0.41
CA SER A 94 -5.15 15.36 0.41
C SER A 94 -5.27 16.10 -0.92
N TRP A 95 -6.45 16.66 -1.19
CA TRP A 95 -6.65 17.51 -2.36
C TRP A 95 -5.69 18.72 -2.42
N PRO A 96 -5.49 19.48 -1.33
CA PRO A 96 -4.51 20.57 -1.33
C PRO A 96 -3.06 20.12 -1.61
N TRP A 97 -2.68 18.91 -1.19
CA TRP A 97 -1.36 18.37 -1.51
C TRP A 97 -1.23 18.06 -3.00
N THR A 98 -2.22 17.40 -3.59
CA THR A 98 -2.23 17.07 -5.02
C THR A 98 -2.23 18.33 -5.88
N ASP A 99 -2.98 19.38 -5.51
CA ASP A 99 -2.92 20.66 -6.22
C ASP A 99 -1.51 21.26 -6.20
N ARG A 100 -0.82 21.24 -5.06
CA ARG A 100 0.58 21.71 -4.99
C ARG A 100 1.51 20.93 -5.91
N LEU A 101 1.32 19.62 -6.05
CA LEU A 101 2.10 18.82 -6.99
C LEU A 101 1.84 19.24 -8.44
N ILE A 102 0.58 19.53 -8.79
CA ILE A 102 0.19 20.02 -10.12
C ILE A 102 0.82 21.41 -10.36
N ASP A 103 0.72 22.33 -9.40
CA ASP A 103 1.31 23.67 -9.49
C ASP A 103 2.83 23.63 -9.70
N GLN A 104 3.53 22.78 -8.94
CA GLN A 104 4.97 22.60 -9.11
C GLN A 104 5.31 22.07 -10.50
N ALA A 105 4.62 21.03 -10.95
CA ALA A 105 4.84 20.45 -12.27
C ALA A 105 4.51 21.46 -13.40
N TRP A 106 3.50 22.29 -13.20
CA TRP A 106 3.13 23.36 -14.13
C TRP A 106 4.26 24.39 -14.29
N LEU A 107 4.84 24.86 -13.18
CA LEU A 107 5.97 25.79 -13.21
C LEU A 107 7.18 25.19 -13.94
N GLU A 108 7.42 23.88 -13.78
CA GLU A 108 8.49 23.20 -14.50
C GLU A 108 8.25 23.19 -16.02
N ILE A 109 7.01 22.92 -16.48
CA ILE A 109 6.68 23.00 -17.91
C ILE A 109 6.93 24.41 -18.44
N VAL A 110 6.49 25.45 -17.73
CA VAL A 110 6.69 26.85 -18.15
C VAL A 110 8.18 27.17 -18.31
N ARG A 111 9.03 26.71 -17.38
CA ARG A 111 10.50 26.85 -17.48
C ARG A 111 11.04 26.15 -18.73
N HIS A 112 10.63 24.91 -18.99
CA HIS A 112 11.11 24.11 -20.11
C HIS A 112 10.63 24.64 -21.46
N GLU A 113 9.42 25.20 -21.55
CA GLU A 113 8.94 25.91 -22.74
C GLU A 113 9.81 27.13 -23.04
N ALA A 114 10.23 27.88 -22.01
CA ALA A 114 11.12 29.03 -22.19
C ALA A 114 12.52 28.60 -22.65
N GLU A 115 13.06 27.52 -22.12
CA GLU A 115 14.33 26.94 -22.57
C GLU A 115 14.24 26.41 -24.01
N LEU A 116 13.14 25.76 -24.37
CA LEU A 116 12.89 25.31 -25.74
C LEU A 116 12.88 26.49 -26.72
N ARG A 117 12.25 27.62 -26.36
CA ARG A 117 12.29 28.84 -27.17
C ARG A 117 13.71 29.38 -27.33
N ARG A 118 14.52 29.37 -26.26
CA ARG A 118 15.94 29.78 -26.33
C ARG A 118 16.75 28.85 -27.22
N ALA A 119 16.57 27.53 -27.10
CA ALA A 119 17.27 26.55 -27.94
C ALA A 119 17.00 26.77 -29.43
N LYS A 120 15.76 27.13 -29.80
CA LYS A 120 15.39 27.44 -31.20
C LYS A 120 16.08 28.68 -31.76
N ILE A 121 16.46 29.64 -30.91
CA ILE A 121 17.18 30.87 -31.32
C ILE A 121 18.68 30.58 -31.41
N LEU A 122 19.19 29.73 -30.53
CA LEU A 122 20.59 29.31 -30.55
C LEU A 122 20.85 28.36 -31.74
N GLY A 123 22.01 28.50 -32.37
CA GLY A 123 22.44 27.65 -33.47
C GLY A 123 23.46 26.58 -33.04
N GLY A 124 23.57 25.52 -33.85
CA GLY A 124 24.67 24.55 -33.76
C GLY A 124 24.77 23.83 -32.42
N ARG A 125 26.00 23.68 -31.92
CA ARG A 125 26.31 22.83 -30.75
C ARG A 125 25.61 23.26 -29.46
N GLN A 126 25.40 24.56 -29.26
CA GLN A 126 24.74 25.07 -28.05
C GLN A 126 23.26 24.67 -27.98
N SER A 127 22.56 24.76 -29.12
CA SER A 127 21.16 24.32 -29.24
C SER A 127 21.01 22.83 -28.94
N ARG A 128 21.93 22.02 -29.49
CA ARG A 128 21.93 20.57 -29.31
C ARG A 128 22.05 20.14 -27.84
N ILE A 129 22.95 20.74 -27.07
CA ILE A 129 23.13 20.43 -25.64
C ILE A 129 21.83 20.69 -24.87
N ILE A 130 21.12 21.78 -25.20
CA ILE A 130 19.84 22.10 -24.56
C ILE A 130 18.78 21.08 -24.97
N PHE A 131 18.72 20.70 -26.24
CA PHE A 131 17.77 19.69 -26.73
C PHE A 131 17.94 18.33 -26.07
N GLU A 132 19.16 17.83 -25.93
CA GLU A 132 19.46 16.56 -25.24
C GLU A 132 19.00 16.61 -23.77
N ARG A 133 19.25 17.72 -23.08
CA ARG A 133 18.78 17.93 -21.70
C ARG A 133 17.26 17.96 -21.61
N LEU A 134 16.59 18.74 -22.48
CA LEU A 134 15.12 18.84 -22.49
C LEU A 134 14.47 17.48 -22.80
N ALA A 135 15.07 16.68 -23.67
CA ALA A 135 14.61 15.33 -23.97
C ALA A 135 14.69 14.40 -22.75
N SER A 136 15.80 14.41 -22.03
CA SER A 136 15.96 13.63 -20.80
C SER A 136 15.00 14.08 -19.69
N GLU A 137 14.83 15.39 -19.48
CA GLU A 137 13.92 15.91 -18.46
C GLU A 137 12.45 15.65 -18.79
N PHE A 138 12.07 15.57 -20.07
CA PHE A 138 10.71 15.22 -20.46
C PHE A 138 10.31 13.81 -19.98
N GLN A 139 11.22 12.85 -19.98
CA GLN A 139 10.93 11.52 -19.42
C GLN A 139 10.58 11.60 -17.93
N ARG A 140 11.32 12.42 -17.18
CA ARG A 140 11.04 12.67 -15.74
C ARG A 140 9.69 13.36 -15.54
N MET A 141 9.31 14.29 -16.41
CA MET A 141 7.97 14.90 -16.39
C MET A 141 6.87 13.87 -16.64
N GLY A 142 7.09 12.92 -17.54
CA GLY A 142 6.16 11.81 -17.78
C GLY A 142 5.93 10.96 -16.52
N GLU A 143 6.99 10.61 -15.79
CA GLU A 143 6.87 9.90 -14.51
C GLU A 143 6.18 10.75 -13.44
N GLN A 144 6.46 12.05 -13.38
CA GLN A 144 5.78 12.98 -12.47
C GLN A 144 4.28 13.08 -12.80
N GLN A 145 3.89 13.14 -14.07
CA GLN A 145 2.49 13.13 -14.48
C GLN A 145 1.78 11.86 -14.02
N LYS A 146 2.38 10.67 -14.24
CA LYS A 146 1.83 9.39 -13.74
C LYS A 146 1.66 9.39 -12.22
N ASN A 147 2.64 9.93 -11.50
CA ASN A 147 2.56 10.05 -10.04
C ASN A 147 1.41 10.98 -9.61
N ILE A 148 1.25 12.13 -10.26
CA ILE A 148 0.12 13.05 -9.99
C ILE A 148 -1.22 12.37 -10.27
N ASP A 149 -1.34 11.65 -11.39
CA ASP A 149 -2.55 10.88 -11.71
C ASP A 149 -2.88 9.87 -10.61
N ALA A 150 -1.87 9.10 -10.18
CA ALA A 150 -2.01 8.15 -9.07
C ALA A 150 -2.49 8.85 -7.80
N HIS A 151 -1.96 10.03 -7.47
CA HIS A 151 -2.43 10.84 -6.34
C HIS A 151 -3.90 11.29 -6.50
N VAL A 152 -4.34 11.63 -7.71
CA VAL A 152 -5.74 11.99 -7.97
C VAL A 152 -6.65 10.79 -7.74
N GLN A 153 -6.33 9.63 -8.34
CA GLN A 153 -7.12 8.40 -8.19
C GLN A 153 -7.15 7.91 -6.74
N TYR A 154 -5.99 7.90 -6.07
CA TYR A 154 -5.87 7.46 -4.68
C TYR A 154 -6.68 8.35 -3.73
N ASN A 155 -6.63 9.67 -3.90
CA ASN A 155 -7.50 10.56 -3.13
C ASN A 155 -8.97 10.27 -3.40
N ARG A 156 -9.41 10.12 -4.66
CA ARG A 156 -10.84 9.80 -4.95
C ARG A 156 -11.30 8.56 -4.19
N PHE A 157 -10.50 7.50 -4.24
CA PHE A 157 -10.78 6.26 -3.53
C PHE A 157 -10.96 6.48 -2.03
N TRP A 158 -9.98 7.10 -1.35
CA TRP A 158 -10.05 7.26 0.11
C TRP A 158 -11.10 8.25 0.57
N GLN A 159 -11.37 9.31 -0.19
CA GLN A 159 -12.44 10.25 0.15
C GLN A 159 -13.79 9.53 0.19
N ALA A 160 -14.05 8.68 -0.80
CA ALA A 160 -15.25 7.86 -0.84
C ALA A 160 -15.26 6.81 0.28
N ALA A 161 -14.14 6.14 0.53
CA ALA A 161 -14.04 5.12 1.59
C ALA A 161 -14.27 5.70 2.99
N ILE A 162 -13.67 6.85 3.31
CA ILE A 162 -13.88 7.55 4.58
C ILE A 162 -15.32 8.04 4.72
N ALA A 163 -15.89 8.60 3.66
CA ALA A 163 -17.29 9.04 3.68
C ALA A 163 -18.26 7.87 3.89
N ALA A 164 -17.95 6.68 3.36
CA ALA A 164 -18.79 5.49 3.49
C ALA A 164 -18.71 4.83 4.88
N ASP A 165 -17.57 4.86 5.55
CA ASP A 165 -17.36 4.21 6.87
C ASP A 165 -16.68 5.16 7.88
N ARG A 166 -17.30 6.32 8.12
CA ARG A 166 -16.68 7.34 8.99
C ARG A 166 -16.33 6.81 10.38
N ALA A 167 -17.19 5.99 10.98
CA ALA A 167 -16.98 5.42 12.30
C ALA A 167 -15.76 4.48 12.35
N GLY A 168 -15.57 3.65 11.32
CA GLY A 168 -14.37 2.81 11.21
C GLY A 168 -13.08 3.65 11.13
N TYR A 169 -13.08 4.72 10.33
CA TYR A 169 -11.92 5.60 10.23
C TYR A 169 -11.70 6.48 11.47
N ASP A 170 -12.73 6.81 12.23
CA ASP A 170 -12.57 7.49 13.53
C ASP A 170 -11.80 6.60 14.52
N LEU A 171 -12.08 5.29 14.52
CA LEU A 171 -11.34 4.30 15.32
C LEU A 171 -9.88 4.19 14.85
N GLU A 172 -9.65 4.08 13.54
CA GLU A 172 -8.30 4.07 12.96
C GLU A 172 -7.51 5.34 13.27
N THR A 173 -8.18 6.50 13.27
CA THR A 173 -7.57 7.79 13.64
C THR A 173 -7.19 7.83 15.13
N ALA A 174 -8.01 7.24 16.01
CA ALA A 174 -7.64 7.11 17.42
C ALA A 174 -6.40 6.22 17.60
N LEU A 175 -6.33 5.07 16.91
CA LEU A 175 -5.16 4.19 16.92
C LEU A 175 -3.92 4.88 16.34
N GLN A 176 -4.09 5.65 15.27
CA GLN A 176 -3.02 6.46 14.70
C GLN A 176 -2.45 7.45 15.74
N ASN A 177 -3.30 8.18 16.45
CA ASN A 177 -2.89 9.11 17.49
C ASN A 177 -2.14 8.41 18.62
N GLU A 178 -2.57 7.20 19.01
CA GLU A 178 -1.88 6.38 20.01
C GLU A 178 -0.48 5.96 19.56
N VAL A 179 -0.28 5.63 18.27
CA VAL A 179 1.05 5.34 17.71
C VAL A 179 1.96 6.58 17.80
N LEU A 180 1.44 7.76 17.44
CA LEU A 180 2.21 9.01 17.49
C LEU A 180 2.55 9.39 18.94
N GLU A 181 1.60 9.24 19.87
CA GLU A 181 1.80 9.47 21.30
C GLU A 181 2.91 8.56 21.84
N ARG A 182 2.81 7.25 21.57
CA ARG A 182 3.82 6.27 22.01
C ARG A 182 5.20 6.63 21.48
N GLN A 183 5.31 7.02 20.21
CA GLN A 183 6.58 7.44 19.62
C GLN A 183 7.15 8.67 20.34
N GLY A 184 6.31 9.67 20.64
CA GLY A 184 6.69 10.84 21.43
C GLY A 184 7.20 10.48 22.82
N ILE A 185 6.57 9.52 23.50
CA ILE A 185 7.02 9.00 24.80
C ILE A 185 8.38 8.31 24.69
N LEU A 186 8.57 7.43 23.71
CA LEU A 186 9.86 6.74 23.48
C LEU A 186 11.00 7.72 23.19
N ASP A 187 10.72 8.75 22.40
CA ASP A 187 11.69 9.81 22.11
C ASP A 187 12.01 10.63 23.36
N GLY A 188 10.99 10.95 24.18
CA GLY A 188 11.16 11.61 25.47
C GLY A 188 12.03 10.81 26.45
N LEU A 189 11.75 9.51 26.61
CA LEU A 189 12.53 8.59 27.43
C LEU A 189 13.98 8.50 26.95
N ARG A 190 14.22 8.35 25.65
CA ARG A 190 15.57 8.31 25.07
C ARG A 190 16.34 9.62 25.32
N ASN A 191 15.66 10.77 25.21
CA ASN A 191 16.28 12.07 25.45
C ASN A 191 16.65 12.25 26.93
N LEU A 192 15.81 11.77 27.86
CA LEU A 192 16.13 11.74 29.29
C LEU A 192 17.36 10.85 29.55
N ASP A 193 17.37 9.63 29.02
CA ASP A 193 18.50 8.70 29.17
C ASP A 193 19.80 9.30 28.61
N ALA A 194 19.75 9.98 27.46
CA ALA A 194 20.91 10.63 26.85
C ALA A 194 21.38 11.88 27.62
N ALA A 195 20.44 12.66 28.16
CA ALA A 195 20.75 13.82 28.97
C ALA A 195 21.44 13.41 30.28
N PHE A 196 20.91 12.40 30.98
CA PHE A 196 21.42 11.98 32.29
C PHE A 196 22.54 10.93 32.24
N GLY A 197 22.60 10.11 31.19
CA GLY A 197 23.69 9.14 30.98
C GLY A 197 25.04 9.79 30.68
N LYS A 198 25.06 11.04 30.20
CA LYS A 198 26.30 11.83 30.04
C LYS A 198 26.82 12.44 31.34
N PHE A 199 26.00 12.52 32.39
CA PHE A 199 26.41 13.00 33.72
C PHE A 199 26.92 11.87 34.64
N SER A 200 27.04 10.64 34.14
CA SER A 200 27.51 9.48 34.91
C SER A 200 29.03 9.47 35.17
N VAL A 201 29.77 10.51 34.78
CA VAL A 201 31.13 10.76 35.27
C VAL A 201 31.08 12.01 36.15
N SER A 202 31.07 11.79 37.47
CA SER A 202 31.22 12.81 38.53
C SER A 202 29.96 13.50 39.07
N LEU A 203 28.89 12.76 39.32
CA LEU A 203 27.94 13.12 40.39
C LEU A 203 27.80 11.94 41.37
N LYS A 204 28.01 12.24 42.66
CA LYS A 204 27.81 11.33 43.79
C LYS A 204 26.41 10.68 43.74
N PRO A 205 26.17 9.55 44.44
CA PRO A 205 24.96 8.72 44.33
C PRO A 205 23.67 9.35 44.90
N PHE A 206 23.62 10.67 45.08
CA PHE A 206 22.52 11.35 45.74
C PHE A 206 21.63 12.06 44.72
N GLN A 207 20.42 11.50 44.60
CA GLN A 207 19.18 12.17 44.19
C GLN A 207 19.09 12.59 42.71
N ALA A 208 18.73 11.63 41.85
CA ALA A 208 17.71 11.99 40.87
C ALA A 208 16.50 12.50 41.69
N PRO A 209 15.94 13.69 41.39
CA PRO A 209 14.74 14.17 42.07
C PRO A 209 13.68 13.07 42.01
N LEU A 210 13.07 12.70 43.14
CA LEU A 210 12.03 11.67 43.22
C LEU A 210 10.96 11.84 42.12
N GLY A 211 10.68 13.08 41.72
CA GLY A 211 9.78 13.42 40.61
C GLY A 211 10.22 12.91 39.23
N LEU A 212 11.52 12.85 38.90
CA LEU A 212 11.98 12.34 37.59
C LEU A 212 11.84 10.83 37.47
N VAL A 213 12.08 10.09 38.57
CA VAL A 213 11.86 8.64 38.60
C VAL A 213 10.38 8.33 38.43
N GLN A 214 9.51 9.08 39.09
CA GLN A 214 8.06 8.96 38.95
C GLN A 214 7.60 9.26 37.51
N ILE A 215 8.04 10.39 36.92
CA ILE A 215 7.73 10.73 35.53
C ILE A 215 8.18 9.63 34.56
N THR A 216 9.39 9.08 34.76
CA THR A 216 9.91 7.99 33.91
C THR A 216 9.06 6.73 34.02
N ASN A 217 8.63 6.36 35.22
CA ASN A 217 7.77 5.20 35.45
C ASN A 217 6.36 5.40 34.87
N ASP A 218 5.79 6.60 35.01
CA ASP A 218 4.49 6.95 34.44
C ASP A 218 4.53 6.89 32.91
N LEU A 219 5.59 7.45 32.30
CA LEU A 219 5.82 7.37 30.86
C LEU A 219 5.98 5.93 30.35
N ARG A 220 6.75 5.09 31.06
CA ARG A 220 6.90 3.66 30.72
C ARG A 220 5.58 2.90 30.84
N THR A 221 4.80 3.19 31.88
CA THR A 221 3.48 2.58 32.07
C THR A 221 2.52 2.97 30.95
N ARG A 222 2.53 4.26 30.57
CA ARG A 222 1.73 4.77 29.45
C ARG A 222 2.17 4.16 28.12
N GLU A 223 3.47 4.08 27.85
CA GLU A 223 4.03 3.41 26.67
C GLU A 223 3.54 1.96 26.58
N ALA A 224 3.65 1.19 27.67
CA ALA A 224 3.23 -0.21 27.69
C ALA A 224 1.72 -0.36 27.42
N LEU A 225 0.89 0.52 27.98
CA LEU A 225 -0.54 0.55 27.73
C LEU A 225 -0.86 0.84 26.25
N LEU A 226 -0.22 1.86 25.66
CA LEU A 226 -0.39 2.19 24.25
C LEU A 226 0.06 1.03 23.35
N THR A 227 1.23 0.45 23.64
CA THR A 227 1.74 -0.73 22.93
C THR A 227 0.75 -1.90 22.98
N ASN A 228 0.10 -2.14 24.12
CA ASN A 228 -0.91 -3.19 24.23
C ASN A 228 -2.15 -2.91 23.37
N ARG A 229 -2.64 -1.67 23.33
CA ARG A 229 -3.82 -1.29 22.52
C ARG A 229 -3.53 -1.35 21.02
N ILE A 230 -2.41 -0.75 20.59
CA ILE A 230 -1.92 -0.78 19.21
C ILE A 230 -1.75 -2.22 18.73
N ASN A 231 -1.08 -3.05 19.53
CA ASN A 231 -0.91 -4.46 19.20
C ASN A 231 -2.25 -5.21 19.22
N GLY A 232 -3.16 -4.89 20.13
CA GLY A 232 -4.49 -5.49 20.20
C GLY A 232 -5.28 -5.31 18.91
N ALA A 233 -5.15 -4.15 18.25
CA ALA A 233 -5.80 -3.87 16.98
C ALA A 233 -5.21 -4.68 15.80
N THR A 234 -3.90 -4.93 15.79
CA THR A 234 -3.20 -5.61 14.68
C THR A 234 -3.01 -7.12 14.87
N ARG A 235 -3.19 -7.65 16.09
CA ARG A 235 -2.96 -9.07 16.43
C ARG A 235 -4.03 -10.04 15.95
N ARG A 236 -5.18 -9.56 15.49
CA ARG A 236 -6.26 -10.43 15.00
C ARG A 236 -5.94 -10.92 13.60
N ILE A 237 -5.39 -12.13 13.52
CA ILE A 237 -5.18 -12.83 12.26
C ILE A 237 -6.14 -14.00 12.11
N ARG A 238 -6.58 -14.23 10.87
CA ARG A 238 -7.35 -15.42 10.50
C ARG A 238 -6.45 -16.28 9.61
N THR A 239 -5.65 -17.13 10.24
CA THR A 239 -4.79 -18.05 9.49
C THR A 239 -5.64 -19.00 8.66
N PRO A 240 -5.38 -19.15 7.34
CA PRO A 240 -6.11 -20.08 6.50
C PRO A 240 -6.00 -21.53 6.99
N GLY A 241 -7.05 -22.31 6.74
CA GLY A 241 -7.12 -23.72 7.15
C GLY A 241 -6.03 -24.60 6.51
N PHE A 242 -5.60 -24.26 5.29
CA PHE A 242 -4.59 -25.01 4.54
C PHE A 242 -3.15 -24.82 5.02
N VAL A 243 -2.86 -23.79 5.82
CA VAL A 243 -1.53 -23.63 6.43
C VAL A 243 -1.36 -24.75 7.45
N SER A 244 -0.27 -25.51 7.41
CA SER A 244 0.03 -26.53 8.42
C SER A 244 1.33 -26.19 9.13
N VAL A 245 1.47 -26.65 10.38
CA VAL A 245 2.65 -26.38 11.20
C VAL A 245 3.25 -27.70 11.62
N GLU A 246 4.52 -27.89 11.26
CA GLU A 246 5.35 -29.00 11.67
C GLU A 246 6.38 -28.47 12.69
N HIS A 247 6.47 -29.14 13.84
CA HIS A 247 7.45 -28.81 14.87
C HIS A 247 8.46 -29.95 14.98
N ARG A 248 9.74 -29.60 14.87
CA ARG A 248 10.90 -30.46 15.10
C ARG A 248 11.73 -29.86 16.25
N PRO A 249 12.68 -30.61 16.84
CA PRO A 249 13.57 -30.03 17.83
C PRO A 249 14.21 -28.74 17.30
N HIS A 250 13.93 -27.62 17.97
CA HIS A 250 14.45 -26.29 17.62
C HIS A 250 14.00 -25.71 16.27
N GLU A 251 13.01 -26.30 15.59
CA GLU A 251 12.56 -25.84 14.28
C GLU A 251 11.03 -25.87 14.14
N TRP A 252 10.46 -24.76 13.67
CA TRP A 252 9.05 -24.60 13.35
C TRP A 252 8.90 -24.34 11.85
N ILE A 253 8.26 -25.27 11.14
CA ILE A 253 8.06 -25.21 9.69
C ILE A 253 6.58 -24.96 9.40
N PHE A 254 6.28 -23.86 8.73
CA PHE A 254 4.94 -23.46 8.32
C PHE A 254 4.75 -23.84 6.85
N ARG A 255 4.11 -24.98 6.61
CA ARG A 255 3.90 -25.51 5.25
C ARG A 255 2.65 -24.88 4.64
N VAL A 256 2.81 -24.30 3.46
CA VAL A 256 1.74 -23.62 2.72
C VAL A 256 1.61 -24.25 1.33
N PRO A 257 0.54 -25.01 1.05
CA PRO A 257 0.25 -25.45 -0.31
C PRO A 257 -0.11 -24.23 -1.17
N LEU A 258 0.40 -24.20 -2.38
CA LEU A 258 0.22 -23.10 -3.32
C LEU A 258 -0.03 -23.65 -4.73
N TYR A 259 -1.14 -23.25 -5.34
CA TYR A 259 -1.41 -23.49 -6.76
C TYR A 259 -0.91 -22.33 -7.62
N THR A 260 -0.45 -22.66 -8.82
CA THR A 260 -0.15 -21.65 -9.82
C THR A 260 -0.46 -22.18 -11.21
N ASP A 261 -0.91 -21.30 -12.09
CA ASP A 261 -1.06 -21.55 -13.50
C ASP A 261 0.00 -20.84 -14.34
N ILE A 262 0.98 -20.20 -13.70
CA ILE A 262 2.07 -19.50 -14.36
C ILE A 262 3.00 -20.53 -15.02
N GLU A 263 3.16 -20.42 -16.33
CA GLU A 263 3.96 -21.36 -17.12
C GLU A 263 5.47 -21.15 -16.94
N ASP A 264 5.88 -19.92 -16.60
CA ASP A 264 7.28 -19.59 -16.36
C ASP A 264 7.78 -20.16 -15.02
N GLN A 265 8.36 -21.36 -15.10
CA GLN A 265 8.91 -22.06 -13.94
C GLN A 265 10.08 -21.32 -13.29
N VAL A 266 10.87 -20.55 -14.05
CA VAL A 266 12.01 -19.78 -13.52
C VAL A 266 11.49 -18.67 -12.62
N PHE A 267 10.46 -17.96 -13.07
CA PHE A 267 9.79 -16.93 -12.28
C PHE A 267 9.15 -17.51 -11.00
N VAL A 268 8.43 -18.63 -11.11
CA VAL A 268 7.80 -19.28 -9.95
C VAL A 268 8.86 -19.77 -8.94
N ALA A 269 9.96 -20.35 -9.40
CA ALA A 269 11.07 -20.76 -8.53
C ALA A 269 11.75 -19.56 -7.85
N ALA A 270 11.90 -18.44 -8.57
CA ALA A 270 12.42 -17.20 -8.00
C ALA A 270 11.48 -16.63 -6.93
N THR A 271 10.18 -16.62 -7.19
CA THR A 271 9.13 -16.23 -6.23
C THR A 271 9.19 -17.09 -4.97
N LYS A 272 9.26 -18.42 -5.12
CA LYS A 272 9.40 -19.36 -4.00
C LYS A 272 10.61 -19.02 -3.14
N ARG A 273 11.79 -18.88 -3.78
CA ARG A 273 13.04 -18.55 -3.08
C ARG A 273 12.94 -17.23 -2.32
N VAL A 274 12.36 -16.20 -2.93
CA VAL A 274 12.16 -14.89 -2.30
C VAL A 274 11.30 -15.02 -1.04
N ILE A 275 10.14 -15.69 -1.14
CA ILE A 275 9.22 -15.83 -0.02
C ILE A 275 9.87 -16.62 1.11
N GLU A 276 10.43 -17.80 0.83
CA GLU A 276 11.02 -18.67 1.85
C GLU A 276 12.25 -18.05 2.52
N SER A 277 13.11 -17.38 1.74
CA SER A 277 14.31 -16.71 2.28
C SER A 277 13.99 -15.46 3.11
N THR A 278 12.82 -14.84 2.88
CA THR A 278 12.35 -13.68 3.65
C THR A 278 11.57 -14.13 4.89
N TRP A 279 10.71 -15.15 4.75
CA TRP A 279 9.89 -15.73 5.82
C TRP A 279 10.63 -16.80 6.60
N GLN A 280 11.77 -16.40 7.17
CA GLN A 280 12.55 -17.20 8.10
C GLN A 280 13.14 -16.31 9.21
N VAL A 281 13.10 -16.78 10.45
CA VAL A 281 13.59 -16.05 11.63
C VAL A 281 14.29 -17.03 12.56
N ARG A 282 15.50 -16.68 13.01
CA ARG A 282 16.20 -17.38 14.09
C ARG A 282 16.08 -16.56 15.38
N ASP A 283 15.62 -17.20 16.44
CA ASP A 283 15.52 -16.60 17.78
C ASP A 283 16.08 -17.56 18.83
N GLY A 284 17.27 -17.25 19.35
CA GLY A 284 18.02 -18.13 20.23
C GLY A 284 18.29 -19.48 19.58
N THR A 285 17.80 -20.56 20.20
CA THR A 285 17.92 -21.92 19.67
C THR A 285 16.86 -22.24 18.62
N ASN A 286 15.73 -21.52 18.59
CA ASN A 286 14.63 -21.84 17.70
C ASN A 286 14.79 -21.20 16.32
N PHE A 287 14.39 -21.93 15.29
CA PHE A 287 14.31 -21.46 13.91
C PHE A 287 12.88 -21.59 13.40
N PHE A 288 12.34 -20.51 12.85
CA PHE A 288 11.01 -20.45 12.26
C PHE A 288 11.15 -20.22 10.77
N ARG A 289 10.42 -20.97 9.93
CA ARG A 289 10.42 -20.75 8.48
C ARG A 289 9.12 -21.17 7.81
N VAL A 290 8.86 -20.55 6.66
CA VAL A 290 7.83 -20.99 5.71
C VAL A 290 8.44 -21.98 4.70
N ASP A 291 7.65 -22.96 4.29
CA ASP A 291 7.97 -23.91 3.22
C ASP A 291 6.76 -23.99 2.26
N LEU A 292 6.97 -23.65 0.98
CA LEU A 292 5.92 -23.62 -0.03
C LEU A 292 5.85 -24.93 -0.81
N ASP A 293 4.70 -25.59 -0.79
CA ASP A 293 4.42 -26.74 -1.66
C ASP A 293 3.69 -26.25 -2.92
N ILE A 294 4.46 -25.97 -3.99
CA ILE A 294 3.93 -25.38 -5.22
C ILE A 294 3.50 -26.49 -6.19
N LYS A 295 2.24 -26.42 -6.62
CA LYS A 295 1.66 -27.31 -7.63
C LYS A 295 1.18 -26.50 -8.83
N TYR A 296 1.62 -26.91 -10.01
CA TYR A 296 1.21 -26.29 -11.27
C TYR A 296 -0.12 -26.88 -11.72
N ILE A 297 -1.08 -26.00 -12.00
CA ILE A 297 -2.37 -26.34 -12.58
C ILE A 297 -2.36 -25.83 -14.02
N SER A 298 -2.50 -26.71 -15.00
CA SER A 298 -2.49 -26.29 -16.39
C SER A 298 -3.70 -25.43 -16.71
N THR A 299 -3.52 -24.46 -17.61
CA THR A 299 -4.62 -23.66 -18.18
C THR A 299 -5.69 -24.57 -18.79
N ASP A 300 -5.28 -25.68 -19.39
CA ASP A 300 -6.17 -26.70 -19.94
C ASP A 300 -7.12 -27.30 -18.91
N LEU A 301 -6.65 -27.50 -17.68
CA LEU A 301 -7.47 -28.02 -16.59
C LEU A 301 -8.38 -26.92 -16.01
N LEU A 302 -7.88 -25.69 -15.85
CA LEU A 302 -8.66 -24.56 -15.32
C LEU A 302 -9.80 -24.13 -16.25
N TYR A 303 -9.62 -24.32 -17.55
CA TYR A 303 -10.54 -23.89 -18.61
C TYR A 303 -11.06 -25.09 -19.42
N ALA A 304 -11.20 -26.26 -18.81
CA ALA A 304 -11.70 -27.46 -19.49
C ALA A 304 -13.11 -27.28 -20.08
N ASP A 305 -13.90 -26.34 -19.54
CA ASP A 305 -15.29 -26.05 -19.88
C ASP A 305 -15.49 -24.72 -20.62
N SER A 306 -14.41 -24.03 -20.98
CA SER A 306 -14.49 -22.65 -21.50
C SER A 306 -13.30 -22.30 -22.40
N GLU A 307 -13.37 -21.14 -23.05
CA GLU A 307 -12.27 -20.65 -23.87
C GLU A 307 -11.07 -20.25 -23.00
N LYS A 308 -9.88 -20.73 -23.38
CA LYS A 308 -8.63 -20.46 -22.67
C LYS A 308 -8.19 -19.02 -22.93
N PRO A 309 -7.81 -18.25 -21.90
CA PRO A 309 -7.27 -16.92 -22.11
C PRO A 309 -5.91 -17.01 -22.83
N ILE A 310 -5.72 -16.15 -23.83
CA ILE A 310 -4.42 -16.01 -24.49
C ILE A 310 -3.51 -15.08 -23.68
N ARG A 311 -2.19 -15.25 -23.81
CA ARG A 311 -1.21 -14.39 -23.14
C ARG A 311 -1.44 -12.90 -23.46
N GLY A 312 -1.55 -12.07 -22.42
CA GLY A 312 -1.84 -10.64 -22.48
C GLY A 312 -3.32 -10.29 -22.50
N GLN A 313 -4.23 -11.28 -22.54
CA GLN A 313 -5.66 -11.02 -22.48
C GLN A 313 -6.06 -10.52 -21.08
N GLY A 314 -6.93 -9.52 -21.02
CA GLY A 314 -7.61 -9.13 -19.78
C GLY A 314 -8.57 -10.22 -19.34
N ILE A 315 -8.52 -10.60 -18.07
CA ILE A 315 -9.38 -11.65 -17.50
C ILE A 315 -10.17 -11.10 -16.31
N ASP A 316 -11.36 -11.64 -16.07
CA ASP A 316 -12.06 -11.44 -14.79
C ASP A 316 -11.33 -12.25 -13.72
N ILE A 317 -10.65 -11.55 -12.82
CA ILE A 317 -9.82 -12.17 -11.78
C ILE A 317 -10.67 -12.99 -10.81
N LEU A 318 -11.85 -12.53 -10.41
CA LEU A 318 -12.70 -13.27 -9.49
C LEU A 318 -13.15 -14.59 -10.11
N GLU A 319 -13.56 -14.55 -11.37
CA GLU A 319 -13.98 -15.75 -12.08
C GLU A 319 -12.81 -16.71 -12.34
N HIS A 320 -11.63 -16.17 -12.67
CA HIS A 320 -10.42 -16.96 -12.83
C HIS A 320 -10.01 -17.67 -11.53
N LEU A 321 -10.04 -16.97 -10.39
CA LEU A 321 -9.65 -17.55 -9.10
C LEU A 321 -10.59 -18.68 -8.65
N ARG A 322 -11.88 -18.62 -8.99
CA ARG A 322 -12.85 -19.69 -8.68
C ARG A 322 -12.55 -21.02 -9.40
N ARG A 323 -11.75 -21.00 -10.47
CA ARG A 323 -11.39 -22.19 -11.24
C ARG A 323 -10.33 -23.04 -10.55
N PHE A 324 -9.57 -22.46 -9.62
CA PHE A 324 -8.57 -23.21 -8.88
C PHE A 324 -9.23 -24.15 -7.85
N PRO A 325 -8.64 -25.34 -7.61
CA PRO A 325 -9.10 -26.20 -6.53
C PRO A 325 -9.00 -25.48 -5.17
N PRO A 326 -9.94 -25.73 -4.23
CA PRO A 326 -9.85 -25.15 -2.90
C PRO A 326 -8.70 -25.77 -2.10
N GLY A 327 -8.36 -25.14 -0.96
CA GLY A 327 -7.44 -25.71 0.02
C GLY A 327 -5.96 -25.39 -0.21
N ALA A 328 -5.66 -24.38 -1.01
CA ALA A 328 -4.30 -23.84 -1.17
C ALA A 328 -4.34 -22.33 -1.38
N ALA A 329 -3.19 -21.69 -1.20
CA ALA A 329 -2.96 -20.35 -1.72
C ALA A 329 -2.86 -20.40 -3.25
N ILE A 330 -3.00 -19.26 -3.93
CA ILE A 330 -2.89 -19.15 -5.38
C ILE A 330 -1.82 -18.10 -5.72
N LEU A 331 -1.01 -18.36 -6.75
CA LEU A 331 -0.15 -17.37 -7.41
C LEU A 331 -0.52 -17.34 -8.89
N THR A 332 -1.01 -16.21 -9.37
CA THR A 332 -1.44 -16.06 -10.77
C THR A 332 -1.16 -14.64 -11.29
N THR A 333 -1.61 -14.33 -12.51
CA THR A 333 -1.38 -13.07 -13.24
C THR A 333 -2.71 -12.46 -13.67
N GLY A 334 -2.65 -11.32 -14.37
CA GLY A 334 -3.83 -10.69 -14.97
C GLY A 334 -4.26 -9.39 -14.30
N ALA A 335 -3.66 -9.05 -13.15
CA ALA A 335 -3.94 -7.78 -12.49
C ALA A 335 -3.26 -6.59 -13.19
N LEU A 336 -3.78 -5.40 -12.96
CA LEU A 336 -3.12 -4.15 -13.34
C LEU A 336 -1.98 -3.79 -12.39
N THR A 337 -2.12 -4.15 -11.12
CA THR A 337 -1.13 -3.99 -10.05
C THR A 337 -1.10 -5.25 -9.21
N THR A 338 0.10 -5.64 -8.74
CA THR A 338 0.20 -6.79 -7.84
C THR A 338 -0.55 -6.51 -6.54
N HIS A 339 -1.38 -7.45 -6.12
CA HIS A 339 -2.14 -7.38 -4.87
C HIS A 339 -2.56 -8.78 -4.40
N VAL A 340 -3.05 -8.88 -3.16
CA VAL A 340 -3.76 -10.06 -2.68
C VAL A 340 -5.27 -9.91 -2.79
N GLN A 341 -5.89 -10.97 -3.30
CA GLN A 341 -7.34 -11.14 -3.35
C GLN A 341 -7.70 -12.52 -2.81
N ASP A 342 -8.47 -12.56 -1.72
CA ASP A 342 -8.72 -13.78 -0.93
C ASP A 342 -7.42 -14.47 -0.49
N TYR A 343 -7.14 -15.65 -1.04
CA TYR A 343 -5.91 -16.40 -0.80
C TYR A 343 -4.99 -16.44 -2.03
N ALA A 344 -5.14 -15.48 -2.94
CA ALA A 344 -4.38 -15.38 -4.17
C ALA A 344 -3.48 -14.15 -4.20
N ILE A 345 -2.21 -14.32 -4.57
CA ILE A 345 -1.36 -13.23 -5.05
C ILE A 345 -1.59 -13.12 -6.56
N VAL A 346 -2.18 -12.00 -7.00
CA VAL A 346 -2.47 -11.73 -8.41
C VAL A 346 -1.46 -10.70 -8.91
N LEU A 347 -0.55 -11.13 -9.77
CA LEU A 347 0.56 -10.33 -10.24
C LEU A 347 0.13 -9.32 -11.31
N GLY A 348 0.62 -8.09 -11.18
CA GLY A 348 0.61 -7.08 -12.23
C GLY A 348 1.94 -7.02 -13.00
N PRO A 349 2.02 -6.21 -14.06
CA PRO A 349 3.18 -6.18 -14.96
C PRO A 349 4.36 -5.36 -14.43
N HIS A 350 4.17 -4.60 -13.35
CA HIS A 350 5.17 -3.68 -12.81
C HIS A 350 6.24 -4.45 -12.03
N SER A 351 7.51 -4.13 -12.25
CA SER A 351 8.61 -4.76 -11.51
C SER A 351 8.36 -4.73 -10.00
N ILE A 352 8.62 -5.86 -9.34
CA ILE A 352 8.29 -6.08 -7.95
C ILE A 352 9.55 -6.28 -7.12
N ALA A 353 9.65 -5.56 -6.02
CA ALA A 353 10.74 -5.77 -5.07
C ALA A 353 10.49 -7.06 -4.26
N PRO A 354 11.53 -7.86 -3.95
CA PRO A 354 11.37 -9.12 -3.23
C PRO A 354 10.59 -9.03 -1.92
N ARG A 355 10.77 -7.95 -1.16
CA ARG A 355 10.07 -7.75 0.11
C ARG A 355 8.59 -7.37 -0.07
N ILE A 356 8.21 -6.75 -1.19
CA ILE A 356 6.80 -6.50 -1.52
C ILE A 356 6.12 -7.84 -1.76
N LEU A 357 6.74 -8.74 -2.54
CA LEU A 357 6.21 -10.08 -2.76
C LEU A 357 6.07 -10.87 -1.44
N ALA A 358 7.06 -10.78 -0.55
CA ALA A 358 6.97 -11.38 0.77
C ALA A 358 5.89 -10.73 1.67
N HIS A 359 5.65 -9.43 1.53
CA HIS A 359 4.56 -8.73 2.21
C HIS A 359 3.18 -9.22 1.72
N GLU A 360 2.97 -9.30 0.40
CA GLU A 360 1.76 -9.89 -0.18
C GLU A 360 1.55 -11.32 0.33
N PHE A 361 2.61 -12.12 0.42
CA PHE A 361 2.54 -13.44 1.04
C PHE A 361 2.13 -13.42 2.52
N GLY A 362 2.47 -12.37 3.27
CA GLY A 362 1.95 -12.16 4.61
C GLY A 362 0.43 -12.08 4.66
N HIS A 363 -0.21 -11.46 3.67
CA HIS A 363 -1.68 -11.46 3.56
C HIS A 363 -2.23 -12.86 3.32
N ILE A 364 -1.54 -13.70 2.54
CA ILE A 364 -1.90 -15.13 2.37
C ILE A 364 -1.91 -15.85 3.72
N LEU A 365 -0.98 -15.54 4.62
CA LEU A 365 -0.93 -16.11 5.98
C LEU A 365 -2.02 -15.55 6.92
N GLY A 366 -2.80 -14.57 6.47
CA GLY A 366 -3.88 -13.94 7.21
C GLY A 366 -3.46 -12.69 7.99
N PHE A 367 -2.26 -12.16 7.75
CA PHE A 367 -1.85 -10.88 8.34
C PHE A 367 -2.52 -9.71 7.63
N ARG A 368 -2.93 -8.73 8.42
CA ARG A 368 -3.32 -7.41 7.91
C ARG A 368 -2.10 -6.51 7.83
N ASP A 369 -2.23 -5.46 7.06
CA ASP A 369 -1.35 -4.31 7.17
C ASP A 369 -1.24 -3.84 8.62
N SER A 370 -0.01 -3.56 9.04
CA SER A 370 0.34 -3.10 10.39
C SER A 370 0.66 -1.61 10.41
N TYR A 371 0.15 -0.85 9.45
CA TYR A 371 0.04 0.59 9.50
C TYR A 371 -1.43 0.97 9.76
N PHE A 372 -1.65 2.11 10.41
CA PHE A 372 -3.00 2.63 10.63
C PHE A 372 -3.26 3.78 9.67
N ARG A 373 -4.47 3.82 9.13
CA ARG A 373 -4.89 4.87 8.19
C ARG A 373 -6.02 5.67 8.81
N GLY A 374 -5.64 6.77 9.45
CA GLY A 374 -6.59 7.75 9.97
C GLY A 374 -6.86 8.86 8.96
N TYR A 375 -7.65 9.84 9.39
CA TYR A 375 -7.95 11.01 8.58
C TYR A 375 -8.10 12.28 9.42
N LYS A 376 -8.02 13.42 8.74
CA LYS A 376 -8.41 14.72 9.27
C LYS A 376 -9.44 15.34 8.33
N ASP A 377 -10.55 15.79 8.89
CA ASP A 377 -11.56 16.54 8.15
C ASP A 377 -11.04 17.97 7.85
N LEU A 378 -10.96 18.32 6.57
CA LEU A 378 -10.56 19.65 6.09
C LEU A 378 -11.76 20.46 5.57
N GLY A 379 -13.00 20.03 5.87
CA GLY A 379 -14.22 20.69 5.43
C GLY A 379 -14.37 20.66 3.90
N GLU A 380 -14.42 21.84 3.28
CA GLU A 380 -14.57 21.98 1.83
C GLU A 380 -13.43 21.35 1.03
N ASN A 381 -12.27 21.16 1.66
CA ASN A 381 -11.12 20.49 1.03
C ASN A 381 -11.17 18.96 1.13
N GLY A 382 -12.27 18.39 1.64
CA GLY A 382 -12.42 16.95 1.88
C GLY A 382 -11.58 16.48 3.06
N PHE A 383 -11.14 15.24 3.01
CA PHE A 383 -10.32 14.62 4.04
C PHE A 383 -8.82 14.68 3.71
N GLN A 384 -7.98 14.78 4.73
CA GLN A 384 -6.57 14.43 4.64
C GLN A 384 -6.38 13.03 5.20
N VAL A 385 -6.06 12.09 4.33
CA VAL A 385 -5.69 10.73 4.72
C VAL A 385 -4.32 10.78 5.36
N MET A 386 -4.14 10.11 6.50
CA MET A 386 -2.88 10.04 7.20
C MET A 386 -2.55 8.59 7.53
N GLU A 387 -1.39 8.13 7.11
CA GLU A 387 -0.91 6.78 7.36
C GLU A 387 0.23 6.84 8.37
N VAL A 388 0.15 6.05 9.44
CA VAL A 388 1.24 5.91 10.41
C VAL A 388 1.72 4.46 10.47
N ILE A 389 3.03 4.31 10.38
CA ILE A 389 3.72 3.03 10.55
C ILE A 389 3.86 2.76 12.05
N ALA A 390 3.23 1.69 12.54
CA ALA A 390 3.28 1.32 13.95
C ALA A 390 4.62 0.69 14.35
N ASP A 391 5.24 -0.10 13.47
CA ASP A 391 6.54 -0.70 13.70
C ASP A 391 7.35 -0.71 12.40
N PRO A 392 8.37 0.15 12.26
CA PRO A 392 9.14 0.25 11.01
C PRO A 392 9.98 -1.00 10.70
N ASN A 393 10.18 -1.88 11.69
CA ASN A 393 10.90 -3.14 11.51
C ASN A 393 9.98 -4.28 11.08
N ASN A 394 8.67 -4.09 11.06
CA ASN A 394 7.69 -5.11 10.68
C ASN A 394 7.42 -5.05 9.17
N ILE A 395 7.64 -6.15 8.45
CA ILE A 395 7.36 -6.26 7.00
C ILE A 395 5.88 -5.99 6.68
N MET A 396 4.96 -6.30 7.59
CA MET A 396 3.54 -6.01 7.42
C MET A 396 3.19 -4.53 7.62
N ALA A 397 4.10 -3.73 8.18
CA ALA A 397 3.91 -2.28 8.31
C ALA A 397 4.68 -1.50 7.24
N VAL A 398 5.89 -1.94 6.91
CA VAL A 398 6.76 -1.29 5.91
C VAL A 398 7.36 -2.35 4.99
N PRO A 399 6.71 -2.67 3.88
CA PRO A 399 7.20 -3.70 2.96
C PRO A 399 8.62 -3.41 2.43
N SER A 400 8.98 -2.13 2.27
CA SER A 400 10.24 -1.73 1.64
C SER A 400 11.47 -1.94 2.53
N THR A 401 11.34 -1.87 3.86
CA THR A 401 12.46 -1.94 4.81
C THR A 401 12.23 -2.88 5.99
N GLY A 402 10.97 -3.19 6.29
CA GLY A 402 10.58 -4.08 7.38
C GLY A 402 11.03 -5.51 7.13
N SER A 403 11.12 -6.26 8.23
CA SER A 403 11.52 -7.67 8.26
C SER A 403 10.40 -8.53 8.82
N VAL A 404 10.43 -9.82 8.51
CA VAL A 404 9.60 -10.81 9.18
C VAL A 404 10.09 -10.92 10.62
N LEU A 405 9.15 -10.91 11.57
CA LEU A 405 9.40 -10.94 12.99
C LEU A 405 8.95 -12.28 13.56
N LYS A 406 9.59 -12.71 14.66
CA LYS A 406 9.15 -13.90 15.41
C LYS A 406 7.66 -13.83 15.80
N SER A 407 7.20 -12.63 16.16
CA SER A 407 5.81 -12.38 16.55
C SER A 407 4.80 -12.76 15.46
N HIS A 408 5.17 -12.74 14.18
CA HIS A 408 4.31 -13.24 13.10
C HIS A 408 4.04 -14.73 13.28
N PHE A 409 5.08 -15.54 13.44
CA PHE A 409 4.95 -16.99 13.64
C PHE A 409 4.18 -17.32 14.93
N GLU A 410 4.46 -16.61 16.02
CA GLU A 410 3.73 -16.80 17.28
C GLU A 410 2.22 -16.51 17.14
N LEU A 411 1.84 -15.52 16.34
CA LEU A 411 0.42 -15.23 16.09
C LEU A 411 -0.26 -16.36 15.32
N ILE A 412 0.42 -16.97 14.34
CA ILE A 412 -0.12 -18.13 13.61
C ILE A 412 -0.33 -19.31 14.57
N LEU A 413 0.65 -19.60 15.43
CA LEU A 413 0.56 -20.67 16.43
C LEU A 413 -0.61 -20.44 17.40
N ARG A 414 -0.80 -19.21 17.88
CA ARG A 414 -1.93 -18.84 18.75
C ARG A 414 -3.27 -18.98 18.04
N SER A 415 -3.38 -18.48 16.81
CA SER A 415 -4.60 -18.57 15.99
C SER A 415 -5.03 -20.03 15.78
N LYS A 416 -4.07 -20.91 15.43
CA LYS A 416 -4.33 -22.35 15.28
C LYS A 416 -4.67 -23.05 16.59
N SER A 417 -4.07 -22.64 17.71
CA SER A 417 -4.39 -23.22 19.03
C SER A 417 -5.80 -22.83 19.47
N ALA A 418 -6.22 -21.59 19.24
CA ALA A 418 -7.56 -21.12 19.57
C ALA A 418 -8.64 -21.87 18.76
N SER A 419 -8.38 -22.15 17.48
CA SER A 419 -9.32 -22.88 16.59
C SER A 419 -9.58 -24.34 16.97
N LYS A 420 -8.75 -24.94 17.83
CA LYS A 420 -8.93 -26.33 18.31
C LYS A 420 -9.86 -26.43 19.52
N THR A 421 -10.26 -25.31 20.11
CA THR A 421 -11.30 -25.31 21.15
C THR A 421 -12.64 -25.39 20.42
N PRO A 422 -13.47 -26.42 20.64
CA PRO A 422 -14.78 -26.49 20.00
C PRO A 422 -15.61 -25.32 20.48
N ILE A 423 -15.75 -24.31 19.62
CA ILE A 423 -16.79 -23.29 19.77
C ILE A 423 -18.09 -24.06 19.58
N ALA A 424 -18.84 -24.25 20.66
CA ALA A 424 -20.20 -24.78 20.58
C ALA A 424 -20.95 -23.98 19.50
N PRO A 425 -21.72 -24.63 18.61
CA PRO A 425 -22.39 -23.92 17.54
C PRO A 425 -23.23 -22.79 18.13
N GLU A 426 -22.95 -21.58 17.64
CA GLU A 426 -23.74 -20.40 17.90
C GLU A 426 -25.19 -20.76 17.56
N ARG A 427 -26.05 -20.79 18.59
CA ARG A 427 -27.47 -21.11 18.39
C ARG A 427 -27.99 -20.11 17.36
N GLU A 428 -28.43 -20.62 16.21
CA GLU A 428 -29.29 -19.88 15.28
C GLU A 428 -30.40 -19.23 16.08
N ILE A 429 -30.31 -17.92 16.26
CA ILE A 429 -31.44 -17.11 16.70
C ILE A 429 -32.36 -17.07 15.48
N LEU A 430 -33.24 -18.06 15.38
CA LEU A 430 -34.39 -18.03 14.49
C LEU A 430 -35.24 -16.80 14.86
N PRO A 431 -35.61 -15.94 13.90
CA PRO A 431 -36.54 -14.86 14.18
C PRO A 431 -37.91 -15.46 14.52
N THR A 432 -38.38 -15.16 15.72
CA THR A 432 -39.73 -15.46 16.19
C THR A 432 -40.73 -14.80 15.24
N ARG A 433 -41.33 -15.57 14.33
CA ARG A 433 -42.51 -15.12 13.59
C ARG A 433 -43.68 -15.01 14.56
N GLU A 434 -44.25 -13.81 14.60
CA GLU A 434 -45.51 -13.49 15.25
C GLU A 434 -46.61 -14.48 14.86
N ARG A 435 -47.25 -15.06 15.89
CA ARG A 435 -48.57 -15.67 15.77
C ARG A 435 -49.60 -14.56 15.88
N SER A 436 -50.27 -14.26 14.78
CA SER A 436 -51.56 -13.57 14.78
C SER A 436 -52.59 -14.47 14.10
N GLN A 437 -53.34 -15.22 14.92
CA GLN A 437 -54.70 -15.69 14.60
C GLN A 437 -55.46 -15.89 15.93
N ALA A 438 -56.16 -14.83 16.35
CA ALA A 438 -57.53 -14.81 16.86
C ALA A 438 -57.83 -13.37 17.31
#